data_AF-A0A0D0D861-F1
#
_entry.id   AF-A0A0D0D861-F1
#
_cell.length_a   1.000
_cell.length_b   1.000
_cell.length_c   1.000
_cell.angle_alpha   90.00
_cell.angle_beta   90.00
_cell.angle_gamma   90.00
#
_symmetry.space_group_name_H-M   'P 1'
#
loop_
_entity.id
_entity.type
_entity.pdbx_description
1 polymer ?
#
loop_
_entity_poly.entity_id
_entity_poly.type
_entity_poly.pdbx_seq_one_letter_code
_entity_poly.pdbx_strand_id
1 'polypeptide(L)'
;LPDGSPPPPLHDWSDNDWTPYCNCLEFELANFLYMCNQMPEKQIDTLLNIWAASLMKSGLDSLFVDHKDLYKTIDSTPLGDVKWECFSIKYTGIQPEPMENSLPWMNNIYNVWFCTPLNIIQNIVANPDFATEMDFRTYREFETATDVRCWHDFMSRDWAWEQTVSISQICLVSSIR
;
A
#
# COMPACT_ATOMS: atom_id res chain seq x y z
N LEU A 1 -3.94 10.20 23.57
CA LEU A 1 -3.99 11.69 23.55
C LEU A 1 -5.42 12.12 23.85
N PRO A 2 -5.66 13.22 24.56
CA PRO A 2 -7.01 13.72 24.82
C PRO A 2 -7.72 14.11 23.51
N ASP A 3 -9.06 14.01 23.50
CA ASP A 3 -9.90 14.44 22.37
C ASP A 3 -9.63 15.90 22.00
N GLY A 4 -9.43 16.16 20.70
CA GLY A 4 -9.15 17.50 20.17
C GLY A 4 -7.67 17.88 20.08
N SER A 5 -6.75 16.95 20.35
CA SER A 5 -5.32 17.16 20.06
C SER A 5 -5.12 17.30 18.54
N PRO A 6 -4.48 18.37 18.03
CA PRO A 6 -4.16 18.45 16.60
C PRO A 6 -3.31 17.24 16.19
N PRO A 7 -3.48 16.71 14.97
CA PRO A 7 -2.62 15.64 14.49
C PRO A 7 -1.17 16.08 14.62
N PRO A 8 -0.24 15.15 14.93
CA PRO A 8 1.19 15.47 14.92
C PRO A 8 1.50 16.22 13.62
N PRO A 9 2.25 17.33 13.66
CA PRO A 9 2.69 17.97 12.43
C PRO A 9 3.33 16.90 11.56
N LEU A 10 2.91 16.85 10.29
CA LEU A 10 3.60 16.04 9.30
C LEU A 10 5.10 16.33 9.45
N HIS A 11 5.92 15.28 9.36
CA HIS A 11 7.36 15.45 9.31
C HIS A 11 7.62 16.57 8.29
N ASP A 12 8.31 17.65 8.67
CA ASP A 12 8.79 18.61 7.68
C ASP A 12 9.85 17.83 6.89
N TRP A 13 9.44 17.18 5.81
CA TRP A 13 10.36 16.62 4.83
C TRP A 13 11.10 17.84 4.31
N SER A 14 12.28 18.11 4.87
CA SER A 14 13.17 19.09 4.26
C SER A 14 13.31 18.69 2.79
N ASP A 15 13.38 19.65 1.88
CA ASP A 15 13.43 19.44 0.42
C ASP A 15 14.61 18.53 -0.05
N ASN A 16 15.41 18.05 0.90
CA ASN A 16 16.59 17.22 0.73
C ASN A 16 16.60 15.97 1.63
N ASP A 17 15.48 15.61 2.26
CA ASP A 17 15.34 14.36 3.01
C ASP A 17 15.02 13.21 2.05
N TRP A 18 16.06 12.50 1.65
CA TRP A 18 15.96 11.31 0.80
C TRP A 18 15.91 10.02 1.60
N THR A 19 15.76 10.06 2.92
CA THR A 19 15.79 8.87 3.78
C THR A 19 14.82 7.80 3.27
N PRO A 20 15.27 6.55 3.06
CA PRO A 20 16.51 5.92 3.52
C PRO A 20 17.67 5.99 2.50
N TYR A 21 17.44 6.62 1.35
CA TYR A 21 18.44 6.80 0.31
C TYR A 21 19.43 7.90 0.72
N CYS A 22 20.69 7.77 0.30
CA CYS A 22 21.72 8.77 0.59
C CYS A 22 21.49 10.06 -0.21
N ASN A 23 20.83 9.98 -1.37
CA ASN A 23 20.55 11.11 -2.26
C ASN A 23 19.49 10.78 -3.33
N CYS A 24 19.06 11.80 -4.08
CA CYS A 24 18.12 11.68 -5.20
C CYS A 24 18.55 10.65 -6.26
N LEU A 25 19.84 10.58 -6.62
CA LEU A 25 20.32 9.65 -7.66
C LEU A 25 20.14 8.19 -7.24
N GLU A 26 20.35 7.89 -5.97
CA GLU A 26 20.14 6.56 -5.42
C GLU A 26 18.65 6.17 -5.44
N PHE A 27 17.75 7.10 -5.11
CA PHE A 27 16.31 6.92 -5.25
C PHE A 27 15.88 6.69 -6.70
N GLU A 28 16.33 7.54 -7.63
CA GLU A 28 15.99 7.42 -9.06
C GLU A 28 16.45 6.09 -9.65
N LEU A 29 17.66 5.64 -9.29
CA LEU A 29 18.18 4.35 -9.70
C LEU A 29 17.32 3.20 -9.16
N ALA A 30 16.97 3.23 -7.87
CA ALA A 30 16.12 2.22 -7.26
C ALA A 30 14.75 2.16 -7.95
N ASN A 31 14.12 3.32 -8.18
CA ASN A 31 12.85 3.42 -8.89
C ASN A 31 12.95 2.86 -10.32
N PHE A 32 14.01 3.22 -11.06
CA PHE A 32 14.20 2.71 -12.41
C PHE A 32 14.39 1.19 -12.45
N LEU A 33 15.26 0.64 -11.60
CA LEU A 33 15.58 -0.79 -11.59
C LEU A 33 14.41 -1.65 -11.09
N TYR A 34 13.73 -1.20 -10.04
CA TYR A 34 12.67 -1.94 -9.37
C TYR A 34 11.29 -1.71 -10.01
N MET A 35 10.83 -0.46 -10.10
CA MET A 35 9.47 -0.14 -10.54
C MET A 35 9.34 -0.11 -12.06
N CYS A 36 10.27 0.55 -12.76
CA CYS A 36 10.14 0.76 -14.21
C CYS A 36 10.60 -0.46 -15.02
N ASN A 37 11.79 -0.98 -14.73
CA ASN A 37 12.38 -2.08 -15.51
C ASN A 37 12.09 -3.46 -14.93
N GLN A 38 11.78 -3.56 -13.63
CA GLN A 38 11.61 -4.83 -12.91
C GLN A 38 12.76 -5.81 -13.19
N MET A 39 13.99 -5.28 -13.07
CA MET A 39 15.19 -5.97 -13.50
C MET A 39 15.41 -7.26 -12.66
N PRO A 40 15.70 -8.42 -13.28
CA PRO A 40 16.03 -9.62 -12.51
C PRO A 40 17.25 -9.41 -11.61
N GLU A 41 17.24 -9.98 -10.39
CA GLU A 41 18.29 -9.82 -9.37
C GLU A 41 19.71 -10.00 -9.91
N LYS A 42 19.94 -11.07 -10.66
CA LYS A 42 21.27 -11.36 -11.25
C LYS A 42 21.73 -10.29 -12.25
N GLN A 43 20.80 -9.63 -12.93
CA GLN A 43 21.11 -8.54 -13.85
C GLN A 43 21.40 -7.24 -13.08
N ILE A 44 20.68 -6.98 -11.99
CA ILE A 44 20.99 -5.89 -11.06
C ILE A 44 22.42 -6.05 -10.53
N ASP A 45 22.78 -7.23 -10.02
CA ASP A 45 24.14 -7.51 -9.55
C ASP A 45 25.18 -7.31 -10.66
N THR A 46 24.89 -7.76 -11.87
CA THR A 46 25.80 -7.60 -13.01
C THR A 46 26.01 -6.12 -13.33
N LEU A 47 24.94 -5.32 -13.36
CA LEU A 47 24.98 -3.88 -13.60
C LEU A 47 25.80 -3.16 -12.53
N LEU A 48 25.52 -3.41 -11.25
CA LEU A 48 26.20 -2.78 -10.12
C LEU A 48 27.69 -3.17 -10.07
N ASN A 49 28.04 -4.43 -10.40
CA ASN A 49 29.43 -4.85 -10.51
C ASN A 49 30.19 -4.16 -11.66
N ILE A 50 29.56 -4.02 -12.84
CA ILE A 50 30.15 -3.29 -13.98
C ILE A 50 30.36 -1.83 -13.60
N TRP A 51 29.39 -1.21 -12.94
CA TRP A 51 29.47 0.18 -12.50
C TRP A 51 30.57 0.35 -11.45
N ALA A 52 30.60 -0.47 -10.40
CA ALA A 52 31.65 -0.45 -9.38
C ALA A 52 33.05 -0.60 -10.00
N ALA A 53 33.24 -1.53 -10.95
CA ALA A 53 34.51 -1.71 -11.65
C ALA A 53 34.93 -0.45 -12.45
N SER A 54 33.97 0.30 -13.00
CA SER A 54 34.25 1.56 -13.69
C SER A 54 34.69 2.68 -12.75
N LEU A 55 34.15 2.71 -11.53
CA LEU A 55 34.41 3.74 -10.52
C LEU A 55 35.70 3.52 -9.72
N MET A 56 36.27 2.31 -9.75
CA MET A 56 37.55 2.00 -9.10
C MET A 56 38.68 2.98 -9.46
N LYS A 57 38.65 3.57 -10.66
CA LYS A 57 39.67 4.53 -11.11
C LYS A 57 39.51 5.93 -10.50
N SER A 58 38.30 6.30 -10.12
CA SER A 58 37.95 7.60 -9.55
C SER A 58 37.83 7.59 -8.02
N GLY A 59 37.91 6.42 -7.38
CA GLY A 59 37.79 6.28 -5.92
C GLY A 59 36.38 6.60 -5.38
N LEU A 60 35.38 6.52 -6.25
CA LEU A 60 33.98 6.69 -5.91
C LEU A 60 33.34 5.31 -5.69
N ASP A 61 32.37 5.24 -4.79
CA ASP A 61 31.59 4.03 -4.54
C ASP A 61 30.35 3.96 -5.47
N SER A 62 29.90 2.74 -5.74
CA SER A 62 28.61 2.49 -6.39
C SER A 62 27.45 2.96 -5.50
N LEU A 63 26.31 3.33 -6.10
CA LEU A 63 25.12 3.75 -5.35
C LEU A 63 24.51 2.62 -4.51
N PHE A 64 24.61 1.38 -4.99
CA PHE A 64 24.26 0.18 -4.23
C PHE A 64 25.37 -0.87 -4.36
N VAL A 65 25.53 -1.69 -3.33
CA VAL A 65 26.50 -2.79 -3.33
C VAL A 65 26.03 -3.95 -4.23
N ASP A 66 24.78 -4.37 -4.05
CA ASP A 66 24.15 -5.48 -4.77
C ASP A 66 22.62 -5.32 -4.76
N HIS A 67 21.88 -6.28 -5.35
CA HIS A 67 20.42 -6.27 -5.31
C HIS A 67 19.83 -6.32 -3.89
N LYS A 68 20.52 -6.93 -2.92
CA LYS A 68 20.03 -7.04 -1.54
C LYS A 68 20.11 -5.72 -0.82
N ASP A 69 21.18 -4.97 -1.04
CA ASP A 69 21.33 -3.61 -0.54
C ASP A 69 20.22 -2.72 -1.12
N LEU A 70 20.00 -2.77 -2.43
CA LEU A 70 18.91 -2.06 -3.11
C LEU A 70 17.53 -2.42 -2.55
N TYR A 71 17.20 -3.70 -2.42
CA TYR A 71 15.91 -4.11 -1.86
C TYR A 71 15.75 -3.74 -0.39
N LYS A 72 16.82 -3.89 0.40
CA LYS A 72 16.80 -3.49 1.81
C LYS A 72 16.54 -1.99 1.97
N THR A 73 17.13 -1.16 1.12
CA THR A 73 16.89 0.30 1.12
C THR A 73 15.44 0.60 0.72
N ILE A 74 14.93 -0.04 -0.34
CA ILE A 74 13.51 0.09 -0.73
C ILE A 74 12.57 -0.32 0.42
N ASP A 75 12.80 -1.48 1.04
CA ASP A 75 11.99 -2.00 2.15
C ASP A 75 12.09 -1.14 3.42
N SER A 76 13.15 -0.34 3.55
CA SER A 76 13.35 0.59 4.67
C SER A 76 12.69 1.95 4.42
N THR A 77 12.04 2.15 3.27
CA THR A 77 11.44 3.45 2.93
C THR A 77 10.32 3.80 3.90
N PRO A 78 10.38 4.94 4.62
CA PRO A 78 9.42 5.28 5.69
C PRO A 78 8.06 5.76 5.15
N LEU A 79 7.76 5.54 3.88
CA LEU A 79 6.52 5.97 3.23
C LEU A 79 5.35 5.09 3.68
N GLY A 80 4.65 5.56 4.72
CA GLY A 80 3.50 4.90 5.28
C GLY A 80 3.93 3.68 6.09
N ASP A 81 3.89 3.81 7.41
CA ASP A 81 4.40 2.89 8.44
C ASP A 81 3.78 1.47 8.45
N VAL A 82 3.13 1.04 7.37
CA VAL A 82 2.46 -0.26 7.25
C VAL A 82 3.41 -1.27 6.62
N LYS A 83 3.95 -2.13 7.48
CA LYS A 83 4.78 -3.26 7.07
C LYS A 83 4.00 -4.24 6.20
N TRP A 84 4.68 -4.76 5.17
CA TRP A 84 4.22 -5.95 4.46
C TRP A 84 4.29 -7.16 5.38
N GLU A 85 3.18 -7.86 5.51
CA GLU A 85 3.04 -9.11 6.21
C GLU A 85 2.82 -10.25 5.22
N CYS A 86 3.20 -11.47 5.60
CA CYS A 86 3.05 -12.65 4.78
C CYS A 86 2.55 -13.83 5.60
N PHE A 87 1.57 -14.54 5.06
CA PHE A 87 1.15 -15.83 5.58
C PHE A 87 0.96 -16.82 4.45
N SER A 88 1.22 -18.09 4.75
CA SER A 88 1.07 -19.16 3.78
C SER A 88 -0.31 -19.79 3.89
N ILE A 89 -0.97 -19.98 2.75
CA ILE A 89 -2.24 -20.71 2.64
C ILE A 89 -2.04 -21.98 1.81
N LYS A 90 -2.80 -23.02 2.14
CA LYS A 90 -2.93 -24.24 1.36
C LYS A 90 -4.41 -24.57 1.27
N TYR A 91 -4.84 -25.11 0.13
CA TYR A 91 -6.19 -25.62 0.01
C TYR A 91 -6.43 -26.77 1.01
N THR A 92 -7.49 -26.66 1.81
CA THR A 92 -7.87 -27.63 2.85
C THR A 92 -9.23 -28.30 2.58
N GLY A 93 -9.85 -28.04 1.43
CA GLY A 93 -11.14 -28.62 1.07
C GLY A 93 -11.04 -30.08 0.61
N ILE A 94 -12.18 -30.64 0.19
CA ILE A 94 -12.27 -32.04 -0.29
C ILE A 94 -11.38 -32.20 -1.52
N GLN A 95 -10.54 -33.23 -1.51
CA GLN A 95 -9.69 -33.60 -2.63
C GLN A 95 -10.43 -34.56 -3.58
N PRO A 96 -10.26 -34.43 -4.90
CA PRO A 96 -10.89 -35.36 -5.85
C PRO A 96 -10.38 -36.79 -5.64
N GLU A 97 -11.30 -37.76 -5.66
CA GLU A 97 -10.99 -39.18 -5.72
C GLU A 97 -11.31 -39.72 -7.13
N PRO A 98 -10.36 -40.37 -7.84
CA PRO A 98 -8.98 -40.63 -7.44
C PRO A 98 -8.11 -39.37 -7.44
N MET A 99 -7.06 -39.40 -6.60
CA MET A 99 -6.09 -38.30 -6.39
C MET A 99 -5.46 -37.74 -7.68
N GLU A 100 -5.44 -38.53 -8.74
CA GLU A 100 -4.97 -38.17 -10.09
C GLU A 100 -5.78 -37.04 -10.74
N ASN A 101 -7.01 -36.80 -10.26
CA ASN A 101 -7.86 -35.68 -10.67
C ASN A 101 -7.60 -34.39 -9.87
N SER A 102 -6.66 -34.40 -8.92
CA SER A 102 -6.31 -33.22 -8.13
C SER A 102 -5.56 -32.19 -8.99
N LEU A 103 -6.09 -30.97 -9.07
CA LEU A 103 -5.45 -29.90 -9.82
C LEU A 103 -4.18 -29.41 -9.10
N PRO A 104 -3.13 -28.99 -9.83
CA PRO A 104 -1.86 -28.56 -9.22
C PRO A 104 -2.03 -27.49 -8.13
N TRP A 105 -3.01 -26.60 -8.29
CA TRP A 105 -3.27 -25.54 -7.32
C TRP A 105 -3.76 -26.04 -5.96
N MET A 106 -4.38 -27.22 -5.89
CA MET A 106 -4.91 -27.79 -4.64
C MET A 106 -3.79 -28.32 -3.73
N ASN A 107 -2.63 -28.64 -4.31
CA ASN A 107 -1.51 -29.27 -3.59
C ASN A 107 -0.40 -28.27 -3.21
N ASN A 108 -0.41 -27.08 -3.81
CA ASN A 108 0.61 -26.07 -3.60
C ASN A 108 0.36 -25.22 -2.35
N ILE A 109 1.45 -24.67 -1.80
CA ILE A 109 1.43 -23.64 -0.77
C ILE A 109 1.59 -22.29 -1.45
N TYR A 110 0.71 -21.34 -1.12
CA TYR A 110 0.74 -19.98 -1.64
C TYR A 110 1.09 -19.01 -0.53
N ASN A 111 2.03 -18.11 -0.79
CA ASN A 111 2.33 -17.00 0.09
C ASN A 111 1.44 -15.81 -0.27
N VAL A 112 0.63 -15.38 0.68
CA VAL A 112 -0.22 -14.19 0.55
C VAL A 112 0.50 -13.05 1.25
N TRP A 113 0.90 -12.06 0.47
CA TRP A 113 1.49 -10.80 0.95
C TRP A 113 0.38 -9.75 1.09
N PHE A 114 0.32 -9.09 2.23
CA PHE A 114 -0.66 -8.05 2.51
C PHE A 114 -0.08 -6.98 3.43
N CYS A 115 -0.60 -5.77 3.35
CA CYS A 115 -0.42 -4.75 4.39
C CYS A 115 -1.71 -4.68 5.21
N THR A 116 -1.61 -4.43 6.52
CA THR A 116 -2.79 -4.31 7.38
C THR A 116 -3.74 -3.23 6.83
N PRO A 117 -4.96 -3.58 6.32
CA PRO A 117 -5.81 -2.61 5.63
C PRO A 117 -6.21 -1.44 6.55
N LEU A 118 -6.41 -1.72 7.84
CA LEU A 118 -6.73 -0.70 8.84
C LEU A 118 -5.61 0.37 8.93
N ASN A 119 -4.35 -0.06 9.01
CA ASN A 119 -3.23 0.87 9.13
C ASN A 119 -3.05 1.69 7.84
N ILE A 120 -3.30 1.09 6.67
CA ILE A 120 -3.28 1.82 5.39
C ILE A 120 -4.34 2.92 5.39
N ILE A 121 -5.58 2.59 5.76
CA ILE A 121 -6.67 3.56 5.81
C ILE A 121 -6.38 4.65 6.84
N GLN A 122 -5.84 4.31 8.01
CA GLN A 122 -5.43 5.30 9.01
C GLN A 122 -4.37 6.26 8.47
N ASN A 123 -3.38 5.77 7.72
CA ASN A 123 -2.36 6.61 7.10
C ASN A 123 -2.94 7.52 6.01
N ILE A 124 -3.87 7.01 5.18
CA ILE A 124 -4.55 7.81 4.16
C ILE A 124 -5.38 8.92 4.81
N VAL A 125 -6.17 8.59 5.84
CA VAL A 125 -7.03 9.56 6.55
C VAL A 125 -6.21 10.58 7.34
N ALA A 126 -5.04 10.20 7.86
CA ALA A 126 -4.15 11.10 8.58
C ALA A 126 -3.38 12.05 7.65
N ASN A 127 -3.29 11.75 6.36
CA ASN A 127 -2.56 12.58 5.40
C ASN A 127 -3.47 13.72 4.87
N PRO A 128 -3.15 15.00 5.18
CA PRO A 128 -3.94 16.16 4.78
C PRO A 128 -4.00 16.36 3.26
N ASP A 129 -3.03 15.85 2.49
CA ASP A 129 -3.06 15.92 1.02
C ASP A 129 -4.26 15.15 0.44
N PHE A 130 -4.78 14.17 1.18
CA PHE A 130 -5.98 13.40 0.83
C PHE A 130 -7.27 13.93 1.48
N ALA A 131 -7.21 15.02 2.25
CA ALA A 131 -8.37 15.51 3.02
C ALA A 131 -9.58 15.86 2.13
N THR A 132 -9.34 16.28 0.88
CA THR A 132 -10.39 16.61 -0.09
C THR A 132 -10.71 15.49 -1.07
N GLU A 133 -9.90 14.42 -1.07
CA GLU A 133 -10.02 13.32 -2.03
C GLU A 133 -11.00 12.23 -1.58
N MET A 134 -11.41 12.24 -0.30
CA MET A 134 -12.37 11.31 0.26
C MET A 134 -13.69 12.00 0.61
N ASP A 135 -14.76 11.64 -0.10
CA ASP A 135 -16.12 11.95 0.36
C ASP A 135 -16.57 10.87 1.36
N PHE A 136 -16.84 11.30 2.59
CA PHE A 136 -17.33 10.43 3.65
C PHE A 136 -18.86 10.43 3.74
N ARG A 137 -19.54 11.26 2.94
CA ARG A 137 -20.99 11.38 2.98
C ARG A 137 -21.60 10.26 2.16
N THR A 138 -22.52 9.55 2.77
CA THR A 138 -23.37 8.61 2.05
C THR A 138 -24.31 9.39 1.15
N TYR A 139 -24.50 8.90 -0.06
CA TYR A 139 -25.36 9.57 -1.03
C TYR A 139 -26.17 8.59 -1.84
N ARG A 140 -27.30 9.10 -2.32
CA ARG A 140 -28.18 8.37 -3.20
C ARG A 140 -28.41 9.08 -4.53
N GLU A 141 -27.67 8.64 -5.56
CA GLU A 141 -27.89 9.04 -6.95
C GLU A 141 -28.88 8.13 -7.71
N PHE A 142 -29.75 8.75 -8.51
CA PHE A 142 -30.70 8.08 -9.39
C PHE A 142 -30.63 8.73 -10.78
N GLU A 143 -30.70 7.93 -11.83
CA GLU A 143 -30.71 8.41 -13.20
C GLU A 143 -32.02 9.16 -13.49
N THR A 144 -31.92 10.44 -13.88
CA THR A 144 -33.07 11.34 -14.05
C THR A 144 -34.11 10.84 -15.05
N ALA A 145 -33.69 10.08 -16.07
CA ALA A 145 -34.58 9.61 -17.14
C ALA A 145 -35.37 8.35 -16.76
N THR A 146 -34.80 7.49 -15.93
CA THR A 146 -35.33 6.14 -15.66
C THR A 146 -35.71 5.93 -14.19
N ASP A 147 -35.33 6.85 -13.30
CA ASP A 147 -35.43 6.74 -11.84
C ASP A 147 -34.73 5.49 -11.28
N VAL A 148 -33.74 4.97 -12.02
CA VAL A 148 -32.97 3.79 -11.63
C VAL A 148 -31.80 4.18 -10.75
N ARG A 149 -31.55 3.37 -9.73
CA ARG A 149 -30.46 3.52 -8.77
C ARG A 149 -29.09 3.39 -9.44
N CYS A 150 -28.22 4.38 -9.23
CA CYS A 150 -26.82 4.35 -9.69
C CYS A 150 -25.87 4.01 -8.53
N TRP A 151 -24.79 3.29 -8.84
CA TRP A 151 -23.74 2.92 -7.89
C TRP A 151 -22.38 3.31 -8.48
N HIS A 152 -21.54 3.96 -7.67
CA HIS A 152 -20.22 4.40 -8.11
C HIS A 152 -19.14 3.92 -7.13
N ASP A 153 -19.19 4.41 -5.89
CA ASP A 153 -18.22 4.10 -4.83
C ASP A 153 -18.87 3.39 -3.63
N PHE A 154 -18.09 3.18 -2.58
CA PHE A 154 -18.54 2.59 -1.33
C PHE A 154 -19.66 3.39 -0.65
N MET A 155 -19.58 4.72 -0.65
CA MET A 155 -20.56 5.61 0.00
C MET A 155 -21.89 5.67 -0.74
N SER A 156 -21.92 5.29 -2.02
CA SER A 156 -23.17 5.10 -2.76
C SER A 156 -23.94 3.84 -2.35
N ARG A 157 -23.32 2.88 -1.63
CA ARG A 157 -23.90 1.55 -1.34
C ARG A 157 -24.92 1.55 -0.20
N ASP A 158 -25.86 0.60 -0.25
CA ASP A 158 -26.90 0.44 0.77
C ASP A 158 -26.32 0.24 2.17
N TRP A 159 -25.27 -0.57 2.29
CA TRP A 159 -24.63 -0.79 3.58
C TRP A 159 -24.19 0.52 4.23
N ALA A 160 -23.51 1.40 3.47
CA ALA A 160 -23.04 2.67 3.99
C ALA A 160 -24.22 3.57 4.39
N TRP A 161 -25.25 3.66 3.54
CA TRP A 161 -26.48 4.39 3.83
C TRP A 161 -27.16 3.93 5.12
N GLU A 162 -27.32 2.61 5.29
CA GLU A 162 -27.92 2.01 6.49
C GLU A 162 -27.13 2.32 7.76
N GLN A 163 -25.80 2.33 7.69
CA GLN A 163 -24.96 2.75 8.83
C GLN A 163 -25.25 4.22 9.21
N THR A 164 -25.33 5.13 8.24
CA THR A 164 -25.58 6.56 8.53
C THR A 164 -26.98 6.84 9.07
N VAL A 165 -28.01 6.16 8.58
CA VAL A 165 -29.38 6.27 9.11
C VAL A 165 -29.44 5.75 10.54
N SER A 166 -28.79 4.61 10.82
CA SER A 166 -28.73 4.03 12.16
C SER A 166 -28.03 4.97 13.16
N ILE A 167 -26.90 5.59 12.76
CA ILE A 167 -26.13 6.51 13.60
C ILE A 167 -26.89 7.82 13.85
N SER A 168 -27.51 8.40 12.83
CA SER A 168 -28.28 9.65 12.98
C SER A 168 -29.51 9.47 13.88
N GLN A 169 -30.13 8.28 13.88
CA GLN A 169 -31.20 7.94 14.81
C GLN A 169 -30.73 7.87 16.26
N ILE A 170 -29.49 7.42 16.50
CA ILE A 170 -28.87 7.38 17.83
C ILE A 170 -28.52 8.80 18.32
N CYS A 171 -27.92 9.64 17.46
CA CYS A 171 -27.55 11.02 17.83
C CYS A 171 -28.76 11.93 18.12
N LEU A 172 -29.89 11.73 17.44
CA LEU A 172 -31.13 12.46 17.74
C LEU A 172 -31.73 12.06 19.10
N VAL A 173 -31.55 10.80 19.53
CA VAL A 173 -32.04 10.33 20.84
C VAL A 173 -31.15 10.82 21.99
N SER A 174 -29.85 10.98 21.77
CA SER A 174 -28.92 11.51 22.79
C SER A 174 -28.92 13.03 22.93
N SER A 175 -29.38 13.80 21.93
CA SER A 175 -29.56 15.27 22.03
C SER A 175 -30.88 15.70 22.67
N ILE A 176 -31.76 14.75 23.03
CA ILE A 176 -33.07 14.99 23.68
C ILE A 176 -33.05 14.54 25.17
N ARG A 177 -31.87 14.30 25.75
CA ARG A 177 -31.71 14.03 27.19
C ARG A 177 -30.89 15.09 27.90
#